data_AF-A0A7V4JD85-F1
#
_entry.id   AF-A0A7V4JD85-F1
#
_cell.length_a   1.000
_cell.length_b   1.000
_cell.length_c   1.000
_cell.angle_alpha   90.00
_cell.angle_beta   90.00
_cell.angle_gamma   90.00
#
_symmetry.space_group_name_H-M   'P 1'
#
loop_
_entity.id
_entity.type
_entity.pdbx_description
1 polymer ?
#
loop_
_entity_poly.entity_id
_entity_poly.type
_entity_poly.pdbx_seq_one_letter_code
_entity_poly.pdbx_strand_id
1 'polypeptide(L)'
;MSGFLTRSIAWFRKFTDEPSTSAKYSSAEIIDLLGNSYSLILGELSRIRPEFVLVYVDVTLSGVDSADVVFALPPIIQSIERVDLLDSNSETVSRNLYNRATTDSWGPGFRIEPGALWVQKGEYSPTDKFRIFFVPDGTACLHEGTAGTVTPTTVVLAATPSIGNLDTHPNAYAGSILRILTASTNNYIQERVISSYDATTRVATLKTALSPVPSGATITYEICPILSPTIDMVIPAHAALSVLSIEGDSNRTKRVRDIYNEWMRSLRLKVSGMDNSQGFLLKN
;
A
#
# COMPACT_ATOMS: atom_id res chain seq x y z
N MET A 1 -17.52 -7.10 12.80
CA MET A 1 -17.22 -7.14 11.36
C MET A 1 -15.72 -7.38 11.21
N SER A 2 -15.27 -8.21 10.26
CA SER A 2 -13.85 -8.56 10.12
C SER A 2 -13.17 -7.79 8.98
N GLY A 3 -12.06 -7.13 9.32
CA GLY A 3 -11.16 -6.46 8.36
C GLY A 3 -10.40 -7.45 7.46
N PHE A 4 -9.62 -6.93 6.53
CA PHE A 4 -8.74 -7.72 5.66
C PHE A 4 -7.77 -8.55 6.50
N LEU A 5 -7.11 -7.95 7.50
CA LEU A 5 -6.12 -8.68 8.31
C LEU A 5 -6.77 -9.81 9.09
N THR A 6 -7.90 -9.53 9.75
CA THR A 6 -8.68 -10.55 10.47
C THR A 6 -9.11 -11.69 9.54
N ARG A 7 -9.60 -11.38 8.33
CA ARG A 7 -10.00 -12.41 7.34
C ARG A 7 -8.81 -13.23 6.84
N SER A 8 -7.70 -12.57 6.51
CA SER A 8 -6.48 -13.23 6.02
C SER A 8 -5.88 -14.15 7.08
N ILE A 9 -5.87 -13.72 8.34
CA ILE A 9 -5.47 -14.57 9.48
C ILE A 9 -6.40 -15.78 9.61
N ALA A 10 -7.71 -15.58 9.51
CA ALA A 10 -8.68 -16.67 9.59
C ALA A 10 -8.50 -17.69 8.45
N TRP A 11 -8.25 -17.21 7.23
CA TRP A 11 -7.95 -18.07 6.08
C TRP A 11 -6.64 -18.83 6.24
N PHE A 12 -5.58 -18.14 6.67
CA PHE A 12 -4.29 -18.77 6.98
C PHE A 12 -4.49 -19.91 7.97
N ARG A 13 -5.14 -19.64 9.11
CA ARG A 13 -5.41 -20.66 10.14
C ARG A 13 -6.24 -21.82 9.62
N LYS A 14 -7.20 -21.56 8.75
CA LYS A 14 -8.00 -22.60 8.11
C LYS A 14 -7.16 -23.48 7.17
N PHE A 15 -6.21 -22.91 6.43
CA PHE A 15 -5.31 -23.69 5.58
C PHE A 15 -4.29 -24.48 6.38
N THR A 16 -3.79 -23.90 7.46
CA THR A 16 -2.83 -24.52 8.38
C THR A 16 -3.49 -25.28 9.53
N ASP A 17 -4.80 -25.54 9.47
CA ASP A 17 -5.58 -26.25 10.51
C ASP A 17 -5.21 -25.83 11.95
N GLU A 18 -4.91 -24.54 12.13
CA GLU A 18 -4.43 -23.97 13.39
C GLU A 18 -5.64 -23.60 14.26
N PRO A 19 -5.70 -24.07 15.52
CA PRO A 19 -6.78 -23.72 16.42
C PRO A 19 -6.75 -22.22 16.76
N SER A 20 -7.91 -21.65 17.09
CA SER A 20 -7.98 -20.27 17.58
C SER A 20 -7.48 -20.14 19.02
N THR A 21 -7.58 -21.21 19.80
CA THR A 21 -7.09 -21.31 21.17
C THR A 21 -5.77 -22.06 21.20
N SER A 22 -4.72 -21.46 21.76
CA SER A 22 -3.37 -22.05 21.81
C SER A 22 -2.76 -22.32 20.43
N ALA A 23 -2.92 -21.37 19.50
CA ALA A 23 -2.29 -21.43 18.18
C ALA A 23 -0.76 -21.48 18.30
N LYS A 24 -0.10 -22.23 17.41
CA LYS A 24 1.36 -22.27 17.30
C LYS A 24 1.93 -20.93 16.82
N TYR A 25 1.21 -20.27 15.90
CA TYR A 25 1.58 -18.99 15.33
C TYR A 25 0.69 -17.87 15.87
N SER A 26 1.32 -16.85 16.43
CA SER A 26 0.65 -15.63 16.88
C SER A 26 0.09 -14.84 15.70
N SER A 27 -0.91 -13.99 15.96
CA SER A 27 -1.47 -13.12 14.91
C SER A 27 -0.43 -12.16 14.33
N ALA A 28 0.55 -11.73 15.13
CA ALA A 28 1.64 -10.86 14.67
C ALA A 28 2.56 -11.59 13.68
N GLU A 29 3.00 -12.81 14.01
CA GLU A 29 3.84 -13.63 13.10
C GLU A 29 3.11 -13.93 11.79
N ILE A 30 1.80 -14.20 11.85
CA ILE A 30 1.00 -14.42 10.64
C ILE A 30 0.97 -13.16 9.76
N ILE A 31 0.85 -11.96 10.34
CA ILE A 31 0.89 -10.71 9.57
C ILE A 31 2.23 -10.53 8.85
N ASP A 32 3.35 -10.83 9.52
CA ASP A 32 4.68 -10.75 8.89
C ASP A 32 4.79 -11.72 7.71
N LEU A 33 4.26 -12.94 7.85
CA LEU A 33 4.18 -13.92 6.76
C LEU A 33 3.28 -13.46 5.60
N LEU A 34 2.16 -12.78 5.91
CA LEU A 34 1.28 -12.19 4.91
C LEU A 34 1.99 -11.06 4.15
N GLY A 35 2.72 -10.20 4.84
CA GLY A 35 3.53 -9.13 4.23
C GLY A 35 4.58 -9.68 3.26
N ASN A 36 5.34 -10.68 3.68
CA ASN A 36 6.33 -11.35 2.82
C ASN A 36 5.67 -12.03 1.60
N SER A 37 4.53 -12.68 1.81
CA SER A 37 3.78 -13.32 0.73
C SER A 37 3.22 -12.31 -0.27
N TYR A 38 2.82 -11.13 0.20
CA TYR A 38 2.33 -10.07 -0.67
C TYR A 38 3.41 -9.56 -1.62
N SER A 39 4.61 -9.27 -1.12
CA SER A 39 5.75 -8.86 -1.96
C SER A 39 6.08 -9.91 -3.05
N LEU A 40 6.08 -11.19 -2.69
CA LEU A 40 6.32 -12.28 -3.65
C LEU A 40 5.22 -12.38 -4.71
N ILE A 41 3.95 -12.28 -4.31
CA ILE A 41 2.82 -12.33 -5.25
C ILE A 41 2.86 -11.14 -6.21
N LEU A 42 3.16 -9.93 -5.73
CA LEU A 42 3.36 -8.77 -6.59
C LEU A 42 4.50 -9.02 -7.58
N GLY A 43 5.64 -9.54 -7.11
CA GLY A 43 6.77 -9.91 -7.96
C GLY A 43 6.40 -10.94 -9.03
N GLU A 44 5.53 -11.90 -8.72
CA GLU A 44 5.00 -12.84 -9.71
C GLU A 44 4.10 -12.17 -10.75
N LEU A 45 3.22 -11.26 -10.33
CA LEU A 45 2.34 -10.53 -11.25
C LEU A 45 3.15 -9.65 -12.20
N SER A 46 4.16 -8.96 -11.66
CA SER A 46 5.09 -8.11 -12.42
C SER A 46 5.94 -8.88 -13.44
N ARG A 47 6.04 -10.22 -13.34
CA ARG A 47 6.73 -11.05 -14.34
C ARG A 47 5.86 -11.43 -15.54
N ILE A 48 4.54 -11.38 -15.38
CA ILE A 48 3.60 -11.89 -16.39
C ILE A 48 3.31 -10.85 -17.46
N ARG A 49 3.32 -9.57 -17.07
CA ARG A 49 3.26 -8.47 -18.01
C ARG A 49 4.55 -7.65 -17.94
N PRO A 50 5.06 -7.16 -19.08
CA PRO A 50 6.11 -6.15 -19.09
C PRO A 50 5.61 -4.81 -18.51
N GLU A 51 4.29 -4.61 -18.48
CA GLU A 51 3.64 -3.48 -17.83
C GLU A 51 3.41 -3.81 -16.36
N PHE A 52 4.06 -3.05 -15.49
CA PHE A 52 4.01 -3.29 -14.05
C PHE A 52 2.63 -2.95 -13.46
N VAL A 53 2.36 -3.51 -12.28
CA VAL A 53 1.32 -2.99 -11.40
C VAL A 53 1.74 -1.58 -10.97
N LEU A 54 1.19 -0.57 -11.64
CA LEU A 54 1.47 0.83 -11.33
C LEU A 54 0.51 1.35 -10.27
N VAL A 55 1.09 1.84 -9.19
CA VAL A 55 0.42 2.67 -8.19
C VAL A 55 0.88 4.11 -8.43
N TYR A 56 0.03 5.07 -8.08
CA TYR A 56 0.43 6.47 -8.13
C TYR A 56 0.19 7.17 -6.80
N VAL A 57 1.09 8.09 -6.46
CA VAL A 57 0.96 9.01 -5.33
C VAL A 57 0.97 10.44 -5.85
N ASP A 58 0.03 11.24 -5.35
CA ASP A 58 -0.05 12.67 -5.65
C ASP A 58 0.69 13.42 -4.53
N VAL A 59 1.63 14.28 -4.93
CA VAL A 59 2.50 15.04 -4.04
C VAL A 59 2.29 16.52 -4.33
N THR A 60 1.87 17.27 -3.32
CA THR A 60 1.85 18.73 -3.41
C THR A 60 3.21 19.23 -2.95
N LEU A 61 3.90 20.02 -3.77
CA LEU A 61 5.10 20.70 -3.32
C LEU A 61 4.74 21.91 -2.48
N SER A 62 5.41 22.06 -1.34
CA SER A 62 5.41 23.29 -0.56
C SER A 62 6.84 23.81 -0.51
N GLY A 63 7.19 24.69 -1.45
CA GLY A 63 8.55 25.20 -1.57
C GLY A 63 8.61 26.60 -2.17
N VAL A 64 9.67 27.34 -1.89
CA VAL A 64 9.97 28.62 -2.56
C VAL A 64 10.60 28.28 -3.92
N ASP A 65 10.18 28.96 -5.00
CA ASP A 65 10.68 28.81 -6.38
C ASP A 65 12.21 28.97 -6.57
N SER A 66 12.95 29.19 -5.49
CA SER A 66 14.35 29.58 -5.51
C SER A 66 15.36 28.44 -5.29
N ALA A 67 14.91 27.23 -4.90
CA ALA A 67 15.79 26.09 -4.56
C ALA A 67 15.30 24.77 -5.18
N ASP A 68 16.13 23.72 -5.18
CA ASP A 68 15.70 22.37 -5.52
C ASP A 68 14.74 21.84 -4.46
N VAL A 69 13.74 21.06 -4.89
CA VAL A 69 12.78 20.45 -3.97
C VAL A 69 13.07 18.98 -3.80
N VAL A 70 13.12 18.57 -2.53
CA VAL A 70 13.34 17.19 -2.10
C VAL A 70 12.03 16.67 -1.54
N PHE A 71 11.49 15.63 -2.16
CA PHE A 71 10.33 14.92 -1.65
C PHE A 71 10.75 13.56 -1.09
N ALA A 72 10.33 13.25 0.14
CA ALA A 72 10.54 11.94 0.74
C ALA A 72 9.66 10.89 0.06
N LEU A 73 10.30 9.98 -0.67
CA LEU A 73 9.61 8.89 -1.34
C LEU A 73 9.16 7.85 -0.30
N PRO A 74 7.96 7.28 -0.45
CA PRO A 74 7.56 6.12 0.34
C PRO A 74 8.61 5.00 0.22
N PRO A 75 8.93 4.28 1.31
CA PRO A 75 9.88 3.18 1.29
C PRO A 75 9.39 2.00 0.44
N ILE A 76 8.09 1.93 0.16
CA ILE A 76 7.45 0.85 -0.61
C ILE A 76 7.70 0.94 -2.13
N ILE A 77 8.54 1.86 -2.59
CA ILE A 77 8.79 2.10 -4.01
C ILE A 77 9.93 1.20 -4.49
N GLN A 78 9.62 0.28 -5.41
CA GLN A 78 10.62 -0.55 -6.08
C GLN A 78 11.28 0.19 -7.25
N SER A 79 10.47 0.73 -8.17
CA SER A 79 10.92 1.53 -9.30
C SER A 79 9.91 2.63 -9.59
N ILE A 80 10.40 3.78 -10.06
CA ILE A 80 9.55 4.86 -10.57
C ILE A 80 9.54 4.74 -12.10
N GLU A 81 8.34 4.68 -12.67
CA GLU A 81 8.16 4.57 -14.12
C GLU A 81 7.93 5.94 -14.75
N ARG A 82 7.17 6.81 -14.08
CA ARG A 82 6.81 8.12 -14.62
C ARG A 82 6.55 9.14 -13.52
N VAL A 83 6.91 10.39 -13.77
CA VAL A 83 6.54 11.53 -12.93
C VAL A 83 5.85 12.56 -13.81
N ASP A 84 4.59 12.86 -13.49
CA ASP A 84 3.77 13.81 -14.22
C ASP A 84 3.61 15.09 -13.39
N LEU A 85 3.74 16.25 -14.02
CA LEU A 85 3.33 17.52 -13.46
C LEU A 85 1.84 17.71 -13.73
N LEU A 86 1.06 17.91 -12.67
CA LEU A 86 -0.36 18.22 -12.77
C LEU A 86 -0.58 19.72 -12.69
N ASP A 87 -1.48 20.24 -13.52
CA ASP A 87 -2.01 21.59 -13.36
C ASP A 87 -2.79 21.66 -12.04
N SER A 88 -2.45 22.66 -11.22
CA SER A 88 -3.03 22.89 -9.90
C SER A 88 -4.56 23.06 -9.92
N ASN A 89 -5.13 23.50 -11.05
CA ASN A 89 -6.56 23.81 -11.17
C ASN A 89 -7.39 22.66 -11.74
N SER A 90 -6.86 21.94 -12.74
CA SER A 90 -7.61 20.92 -13.48
C SER A 90 -7.25 19.49 -13.08
N GLU A 91 -6.17 19.29 -12.32
CA GLU A 91 -5.56 17.99 -12.03
C GLU A 91 -5.23 17.15 -13.28
N THR A 92 -5.17 17.80 -14.45
CA THR A 92 -4.74 17.19 -15.70
C THR A 92 -3.23 17.20 -15.79
N VAL A 93 -2.67 16.19 -16.47
CA VAL A 93 -1.24 16.15 -16.78
C VAL A 93 -0.91 17.32 -17.69
N SER A 94 -0.11 18.26 -17.17
CA SER A 94 0.42 19.41 -17.90
C SER A 94 1.63 19.00 -18.73
N ARG A 95 2.58 18.31 -18.09
CA ARG A 95 3.77 17.74 -18.76
C ARG A 95 4.32 16.55 -17.99
N ASN A 96 5.04 15.69 -18.70
CA ASN A 96 5.81 14.61 -18.07
C ASN A 96 7.22 15.14 -17.76
N LEU A 97 7.70 14.86 -16.56
CA LEU A 97 9.10 15.11 -16.20
C LEU A 97 9.96 13.91 -16.62
N TYR A 98 11.17 14.20 -17.09
CA TYR A 98 12.12 13.17 -17.49
C TYR A 98 13.13 12.91 -16.38
N ASN A 99 13.56 11.65 -16.25
CA ASN A 99 14.65 11.29 -15.36
C ASN A 99 15.95 11.86 -15.92
N ARG A 100 16.65 12.60 -15.07
CA ARG A 100 17.93 13.22 -15.37
C ARG A 100 19.05 12.21 -15.21
N ALA A 101 20.04 12.28 -16.10
CA ALA A 101 21.26 11.50 -15.95
C ALA A 101 21.96 11.84 -14.62
N THR A 102 22.41 10.82 -13.88
CA THR A 102 23.11 11.00 -12.60
C THR A 102 24.39 11.82 -12.72
N THR A 103 24.99 11.86 -13.91
CA THR A 103 26.20 12.64 -14.21
C THR A 103 25.95 14.11 -14.52
N ASP A 104 24.69 14.50 -14.76
CA ASP A 104 24.33 15.87 -15.09
C ASP A 104 23.64 16.54 -13.89
N SER A 105 24.41 17.28 -13.09
CA SER A 105 23.88 17.97 -11.90
C SER A 105 23.01 19.19 -12.24
N TRP A 106 23.09 19.72 -13.46
CA TRP A 106 22.45 20.97 -13.87
C TRP A 106 21.39 20.80 -14.96
N GLY A 107 21.30 19.62 -15.58
CA GLY A 107 20.28 19.32 -16.58
C GLY A 107 18.87 19.28 -16.01
N PRO A 108 17.84 19.52 -16.84
CA PRO A 108 16.43 19.57 -16.44
C PRO A 108 15.87 18.22 -15.99
N GLY A 109 14.74 18.27 -15.28
CA GLY A 109 13.95 17.10 -14.88
C GLY A 109 14.06 16.73 -13.40
N PHE A 110 13.94 15.44 -13.11
CA PHE A 110 14.06 14.89 -11.75
C PHE A 110 15.21 13.91 -11.65
N ARG A 111 15.78 13.74 -10.45
CA ARG A 111 16.66 12.61 -10.14
C ARG A 111 16.12 11.85 -8.93
N ILE A 112 16.37 10.55 -8.90
CA ILE A 112 16.00 9.69 -7.78
C ILE A 112 17.26 9.45 -6.95
N GLU A 113 17.14 9.68 -5.66
CA GLU A 113 18.13 9.30 -4.65
C GLU A 113 17.48 8.32 -3.67
N PRO A 114 18.26 7.57 -2.86
CA PRO A 114 17.70 6.65 -1.88
C PRO A 114 16.69 7.34 -0.96
N GLY A 115 15.41 6.97 -1.07
CA GLY A 115 14.32 7.53 -0.26
C GLY A 115 13.87 8.95 -0.64
N ALA A 116 14.37 9.53 -1.74
CA ALA A 116 14.01 10.90 -2.11
C ALA A 116 13.90 11.13 -3.63
N LEU A 117 12.90 11.92 -4.02
CA LEU A 117 12.77 12.48 -5.36
C LEU A 117 13.25 13.92 -5.33
N TRP A 118 14.27 14.21 -6.12
CA TRP A 118 14.79 15.55 -6.31
C TRP A 118 14.25 16.11 -7.61
N VAL A 119 13.56 17.24 -7.52
CA VAL A 119 13.10 17.97 -8.70
C VAL A 119 13.84 19.28 -8.80
N GLN A 120 14.44 19.52 -9.97
CA GLN A 120 15.25 20.71 -10.16
C GLN A 120 14.39 21.97 -10.16
N LYS A 121 14.94 23.05 -9.61
CA LYS A 121 14.39 24.39 -9.74
C LYS A 121 14.01 24.73 -11.19
N GLY A 122 12.83 25.32 -11.37
CA GLY A 122 12.29 25.73 -12.68
C GLY A 122 11.48 24.62 -13.39
N GLU A 123 11.53 23.38 -12.89
CA GLU A 123 10.66 22.30 -13.37
C GLU A 123 9.29 22.28 -12.71
N TYR A 124 9.05 23.16 -11.75
CA TYR A 124 7.79 23.25 -11.02
C TYR A 124 7.54 24.69 -10.55
N SER A 125 6.29 24.95 -10.22
CA SER A 125 5.81 26.13 -9.50
C SER A 125 5.37 25.72 -8.08
N PRO A 126 5.28 26.63 -7.11
CA PRO A 126 4.97 26.30 -5.71
C PRO A 126 3.56 25.75 -5.50
N THR A 127 2.69 25.90 -6.51
CA THR A 127 1.31 25.42 -6.50
C THR A 127 1.14 24.10 -7.25
N ASP A 128 2.18 23.63 -7.94
CA ASP A 128 2.09 22.44 -8.76
C ASP A 128 2.01 21.18 -7.90
N LYS A 129 1.32 20.17 -8.45
CA LYS A 129 1.27 18.83 -7.88
C LYS A 129 2.03 17.87 -8.80
N PHE A 130 2.77 16.95 -8.23
CA PHE A 130 3.31 15.82 -8.99
C PHE A 130 2.44 14.59 -8.81
N ARG A 131 2.35 13.80 -9.87
CA ARG A 131 1.86 12.43 -9.82
C ARG A 131 3.00 11.49 -10.15
N ILE A 132 3.42 10.72 -9.15
CA ILE A 132 4.51 9.75 -9.30
C ILE A 132 3.89 8.39 -9.51
N PHE A 133 4.12 7.78 -10.67
CA PHE A 133 3.76 6.40 -10.98
C PHE A 133 4.94 5.49 -10.66
N PHE A 134 4.69 4.50 -9.82
CA PHE A 134 5.72 3.60 -9.34
C PHE A 134 5.21 2.17 -9.22
N VAL A 135 6.16 1.23 -9.21
CA VAL A 135 5.94 -0.18 -8.91
C VAL A 135 6.13 -0.37 -7.40
N PRO A 136 5.11 -0.85 -6.67
CA PRO A 136 5.25 -1.12 -5.25
C PRO A 136 6.10 -2.40 -5.04
N ASP A 137 6.96 -2.39 -4.03
CA ASP A 137 7.76 -3.56 -3.61
C ASP A 137 6.94 -4.58 -2.79
N GLY A 138 5.80 -4.14 -2.25
CA GLY A 138 4.93 -4.94 -1.39
C GLY A 138 5.38 -5.06 0.06
N THR A 139 6.26 -4.21 0.56
CA THR A 139 6.76 -4.27 1.95
C THR A 139 6.01 -3.36 2.92
N ALA A 140 4.82 -2.86 2.55
CA ALA A 140 4.00 -2.03 3.42
C ALA A 140 3.73 -2.75 4.75
N CYS A 141 4.12 -2.13 5.87
CA CYS A 141 3.84 -2.69 7.19
C CYS A 141 2.33 -2.72 7.42
N LEU A 142 1.77 -3.90 7.59
CA LEU A 142 0.34 -4.08 7.82
C LEU A 142 0.08 -4.11 9.31
N HIS A 143 -0.94 -3.38 9.77
CA HIS A 143 -1.28 -3.35 11.19
C HIS A 143 -2.73 -2.95 11.44
N GLU A 144 -3.22 -3.30 12.63
CA GLU A 144 -4.52 -2.92 13.16
C GLU A 144 -4.32 -2.17 14.48
N GLY A 145 -5.09 -1.12 14.72
CA GLY A 145 -5.00 -0.37 15.98
C GLY A 145 -6.22 0.48 16.27
N THR A 146 -6.16 1.17 17.41
CA THR A 146 -7.15 2.18 17.79
C THR A 146 -6.66 3.55 17.35
N ALA A 147 -7.44 4.24 16.53
CA ALA A 147 -7.14 5.58 16.05
C ALA A 147 -7.18 6.58 17.21
N GLY A 148 -6.29 7.58 17.15
CA GLY A 148 -6.38 8.77 17.98
C GLY A 148 -7.41 9.75 17.41
N THR A 149 -7.01 11.00 17.19
CA THR A 149 -7.87 12.00 16.55
C THR A 149 -8.19 11.61 15.12
N VAL A 150 -9.47 11.69 14.77
CA VAL A 150 -9.98 11.49 13.40
C VAL A 150 -10.70 12.76 12.94
N THR A 151 -10.30 13.25 11.77
CA THR A 151 -10.94 14.38 11.07
C THR A 151 -11.42 13.89 9.70
N PRO A 152 -12.11 14.72 8.88
CA PRO A 152 -12.48 14.32 7.53
C PRO A 152 -11.30 13.84 6.70
N THR A 153 -10.12 14.46 6.80
CA THR A 153 -8.99 14.18 5.92
C THR A 153 -7.77 13.60 6.66
N THR A 154 -7.81 13.43 7.97
CA THR A 154 -6.67 12.95 8.74
C THR A 154 -7.05 11.93 9.80
N VAL A 155 -6.18 10.94 10.02
CA VAL A 155 -6.31 9.95 11.09
C VAL A 155 -4.97 9.83 11.81
N VAL A 156 -4.97 9.96 13.13
CA VAL A 156 -3.78 9.70 13.97
C VAL A 156 -3.68 8.20 14.23
N LEU A 157 -2.60 7.57 13.76
CA LEU A 157 -2.33 6.15 13.95
C LEU A 157 -1.85 5.85 15.38
N ALA A 158 -2.22 4.67 15.88
CA ALA A 158 -1.79 4.16 17.20
C ALA A 158 -0.25 4.11 17.30
N ALA A 159 0.32 4.53 18.43
CA ALA A 159 1.76 4.41 18.68
C ALA A 159 2.19 2.95 18.83
N THR A 160 1.33 2.16 19.45
CA THR A 160 1.45 0.72 19.60
C THR A 160 0.19 0.09 19.00
N PRO A 161 0.24 -0.34 17.72
CA PRO A 161 -0.85 -1.09 17.12
C PRO A 161 -1.23 -2.31 17.97
N SER A 162 -2.51 -2.68 17.90
CA SER A 162 -3.02 -3.88 18.58
C SER A 162 -2.50 -5.16 17.94
N ILE A 163 -2.28 -5.13 16.61
CA ILE A 163 -1.72 -6.22 15.84
C ILE A 163 -0.80 -5.65 14.76
N GLY A 164 0.37 -6.26 14.54
CA GLY A 164 1.39 -5.77 13.61
C GLY A 164 2.24 -4.64 14.20
N ASN A 165 3.10 -4.04 13.37
CA ASN A 165 4.05 -3.01 13.78
C ASN A 165 3.78 -1.69 13.07
N LEU A 166 4.01 -0.57 13.79
CA LEU A 166 3.99 0.76 13.18
C LEU A 166 5.34 1.01 12.49
N ASP A 167 5.29 1.36 11.22
CA ASP A 167 6.44 1.84 10.47
C ASP A 167 6.71 3.31 10.82
N THR A 168 7.97 3.59 11.15
CA THR A 168 8.44 4.92 11.54
C THR A 168 9.21 5.63 10.43
N HIS A 169 9.34 5.01 9.25
CA HIS A 169 9.93 5.69 8.11
C HIS A 169 9.04 6.86 7.64
N PRO A 170 9.65 7.96 7.16
CA PRO A 170 8.91 9.05 6.55
C PRO A 170 8.01 8.53 5.43
N ASN A 171 6.75 8.94 5.44
CA ASN A 171 5.78 8.61 4.39
C ASN A 171 5.55 7.11 4.13
N ALA A 172 5.84 6.23 5.10
CA ALA A 172 5.73 4.76 5.00
C ALA A 172 4.41 4.24 4.40
N TYR A 173 3.30 4.91 4.75
CA TYR A 173 1.96 4.43 4.43
C TYR A 173 1.31 5.08 3.19
N ALA A 174 1.97 6.02 2.51
CA ALA A 174 1.41 6.63 1.33
C ALA A 174 1.15 5.60 0.22
N GLY A 175 -0.04 5.66 -0.38
CA GLY A 175 -0.53 4.67 -1.34
C GLY A 175 -1.22 3.44 -0.71
N SER A 176 -1.10 3.24 0.61
CA SER A 176 -1.83 2.17 1.32
C SER A 176 -3.30 2.56 1.55
N ILE A 177 -4.14 1.56 1.84
CA ILE A 177 -5.55 1.77 2.21
C ILE A 177 -5.67 1.80 3.72
N LEU A 178 -6.23 2.89 4.25
CA LEU A 178 -6.76 2.94 5.60
C LEU A 178 -8.23 2.52 5.58
N ARG A 179 -8.60 1.53 6.39
CA ARG A 179 -9.98 1.10 6.57
C ARG A 179 -10.43 1.33 8.01
N ILE A 180 -11.57 1.99 8.19
CA ILE A 180 -12.25 2.09 9.50
C ILE A 180 -13.06 0.81 9.71
N LEU A 181 -12.78 0.09 10.80
CA LEU A 181 -13.40 -1.21 11.11
C LEU A 181 -14.57 -1.08 12.06
N THR A 182 -14.39 -0.30 13.14
CA THR A 182 -15.45 -0.01 14.09
C THR A 182 -15.37 1.44 14.57
N ALA A 183 -16.53 2.03 14.83
CA ALA A 183 -16.68 3.31 15.53
C ALA A 183 -17.96 3.28 16.37
N SER A 184 -18.03 4.09 17.44
CA SER A 184 -19.24 4.17 18.29
C SER A 184 -20.38 4.91 17.58
N THR A 185 -20.05 5.87 16.71
CA THR A 185 -20.98 6.64 15.89
C THR A 185 -20.45 6.68 14.46
N ASN A 186 -21.35 6.70 13.47
CA ASN A 186 -20.99 6.65 12.05
C ASN A 186 -20.17 5.39 11.71
N ASN A 187 -20.60 4.24 12.24
CA ASN A 187 -19.96 2.93 12.11
C ASN A 187 -20.14 2.33 10.71
N TYR A 188 -19.59 3.00 9.71
CA TYR A 188 -19.58 2.54 8.32
C TYR A 188 -18.20 2.00 7.96
N ILE A 189 -18.17 0.95 7.13
CA ILE A 189 -16.93 0.53 6.49
C ILE A 189 -16.55 1.62 5.50
N GLN A 190 -15.48 2.35 5.82
CA GLN A 190 -14.93 3.40 4.97
C GLN A 190 -13.48 3.05 4.64
N GLU A 191 -13.18 2.94 3.36
CA GLU A 191 -11.82 2.74 2.81
C GLU A 191 -11.35 4.06 2.23
N ARG A 192 -10.13 4.48 2.55
CA ARG A 192 -9.50 5.67 1.98
C ARG A 192 -8.04 5.38 1.68
N VAL A 193 -7.58 5.84 0.52
CA VAL A 193 -6.14 5.83 0.19
C VAL A 193 -5.44 6.90 1.02
N ILE A 194 -4.31 6.54 1.62
CA ILE A 194 -3.43 7.46 2.33
C ILE A 194 -2.62 8.25 1.30
N SER A 195 -2.72 9.58 1.31
CA SER A 195 -1.95 10.46 0.44
C SER A 195 -0.57 10.78 1.01
N SER A 196 -0.48 10.97 2.33
CA SER A 196 0.79 11.23 3.02
C SER A 196 0.77 10.72 4.46
N TYR A 197 1.95 10.48 5.02
CA TYR A 197 2.12 10.08 6.41
C TYR A 197 3.29 10.82 7.08
N ASP A 198 3.02 11.43 8.23
CA ASP A 198 4.03 12.00 9.12
C ASP A 198 4.34 11.03 10.26
N ALA A 199 5.55 10.47 10.28
CA ALA A 199 6.00 9.51 11.28
C ALA A 199 6.14 10.10 12.69
N THR A 200 6.38 11.41 12.83
CA THR A 200 6.57 12.07 14.13
C THR A 200 5.22 12.24 14.83
N THR A 201 4.23 12.76 14.11
CA THR A 201 2.88 12.98 14.63
C THR A 201 1.96 11.76 14.47
N ARG A 202 2.39 10.77 13.69
CA ARG A 202 1.64 9.57 13.27
C ARG A 202 0.36 9.90 12.52
N VAL A 203 0.32 11.06 11.86
CA VAL A 203 -0.86 11.51 11.11
C VAL A 203 -0.81 10.94 9.70
N ALA A 204 -1.80 10.13 9.36
CA ALA A 204 -2.10 9.74 7.99
C ALA A 204 -3.11 10.73 7.39
N THR A 205 -2.74 11.36 6.28
CA THR A 205 -3.64 12.20 5.47
C THR A 205 -4.31 11.34 4.41
N LEU A 206 -5.61 11.52 4.23
CA LEU A 206 -6.44 10.75 3.33
C LEU A 206 -6.65 11.51 2.03
N LYS A 207 -6.65 10.78 0.90
CA LYS A 207 -6.91 11.35 -0.42
C LYS A 207 -8.34 11.87 -0.57
N THR A 208 -9.31 11.12 -0.04
CA THR A 208 -10.73 11.48 -0.05
C THR A 208 -11.21 11.60 1.39
N ALA A 209 -12.04 12.61 1.66
CA ALA A 209 -12.57 12.82 3.00
C ALA A 209 -13.44 11.64 3.48
N LEU A 210 -13.36 11.32 4.77
CA LEU A 210 -14.32 10.47 5.48
C LEU A 210 -15.65 11.20 5.53
N SER A 211 -16.73 10.49 5.18
CA SER A 211 -18.07 11.04 5.17
C SER A 211 -19.10 9.92 5.36
N PRO A 212 -19.85 9.90 6.47
CA PRO A 212 -19.70 10.79 7.63
C PRO A 212 -18.41 10.52 8.42
N VAL A 213 -17.92 11.51 9.17
CA VAL A 213 -16.70 11.35 9.99
C VAL A 213 -17.00 10.40 11.16
N PRO A 214 -16.25 9.30 11.35
CA PRO A 214 -16.43 8.41 12.49
C PRO A 214 -16.07 9.13 13.80
N SER A 215 -16.86 8.87 14.84
CA SER A 215 -16.64 9.46 16.17
C SER A 215 -16.98 8.45 17.26
N GLY A 216 -16.45 8.68 18.47
CA GLY A 216 -16.65 7.79 19.62
C GLY A 216 -15.41 7.61 20.47
N ALA A 217 -15.56 6.86 21.57
CA ALA A 217 -14.46 6.58 22.49
C ALA A 217 -13.43 5.58 21.92
N THR A 218 -13.83 4.76 20.95
CA THR A 218 -12.95 3.79 20.31
C THR A 218 -13.27 3.71 18.83
N ILE A 219 -12.31 4.10 18.01
CA ILE A 219 -12.35 3.93 16.55
C ILE A 219 -11.22 2.96 16.20
N THR A 220 -11.57 1.77 15.69
CA THR A 220 -10.57 0.80 15.24
C THR A 220 -10.33 0.95 13.74
N TYR A 221 -9.07 0.82 13.33
CA TYR A 221 -8.66 0.90 11.95
C TYR A 221 -7.69 -0.23 11.61
N GLU A 222 -7.58 -0.53 10.33
CA GLU A 222 -6.50 -1.33 9.78
C GLU A 222 -5.82 -0.60 8.63
N ILE A 223 -4.52 -0.81 8.47
CA ILE A 223 -3.75 -0.50 7.28
C ILE A 223 -3.66 -1.75 6.41
N CYS A 224 -4.12 -1.61 5.18
CA CYS A 224 -4.12 -2.68 4.20
C CYS A 224 -3.29 -2.26 2.98
N PRO A 225 -2.71 -3.22 2.24
CA PRO A 225 -2.15 -2.90 0.95
C PRO A 225 -3.27 -2.51 -0.02
N ILE A 226 -2.92 -1.78 -1.07
CA ILE A 226 -3.85 -1.46 -2.15
C ILE A 226 -4.11 -2.73 -2.96
N LEU A 227 -5.21 -3.42 -2.67
CA LEU A 227 -5.49 -4.77 -3.19
C LEU A 227 -6.83 -4.86 -3.92
N SER A 228 -6.82 -5.61 -5.03
CA SER A 228 -8.04 -6.17 -5.60
C SER A 228 -8.55 -7.27 -4.68
N PRO A 229 -9.88 -7.41 -4.47
CA PRO A 229 -10.44 -8.50 -3.67
C PRO A 229 -10.01 -9.90 -4.10
N THR A 230 -9.56 -10.07 -5.36
CA THR A 230 -9.04 -11.34 -5.87
C THR A 230 -7.68 -11.70 -5.28
N ILE A 231 -6.85 -10.71 -4.92
CA ILE A 231 -5.54 -10.93 -4.30
C ILE A 231 -5.70 -11.31 -2.82
N ASP A 232 -6.78 -10.84 -2.16
CA ASP A 232 -7.02 -11.07 -0.72
C ASP A 232 -6.94 -12.54 -0.30
N MET A 233 -7.36 -13.47 -1.16
CA MET A 233 -7.35 -14.91 -0.85
C MET A 233 -6.02 -15.58 -1.22
N VAL A 234 -5.31 -15.05 -2.21
CA VAL A 234 -4.04 -15.61 -2.68
C VAL A 234 -2.94 -15.43 -1.64
N ILE A 235 -2.87 -14.26 -1.01
CA ILE A 235 -1.85 -13.94 0.01
C ILE A 235 -1.87 -14.95 1.18
N PRO A 236 -2.99 -15.19 1.88
CA PRO A 236 -3.02 -16.16 2.98
C PRO A 236 -2.77 -17.60 2.51
N ALA A 237 -3.16 -17.96 1.28
CA ALA A 237 -2.85 -19.29 0.73
C ALA A 237 -1.34 -19.48 0.50
N HIS A 238 -0.64 -18.46 -0.03
CA HIS A 238 0.81 -18.50 -0.20
C HIS A 238 1.55 -18.54 1.15
N ALA A 239 1.11 -17.72 2.11
CA ALA A 239 1.68 -17.73 3.46
C ALA A 239 1.53 -19.11 4.12
N ALA A 240 0.33 -19.70 4.04
CA ALA A 240 0.06 -21.04 4.56
C ALA A 240 0.88 -22.12 3.85
N LEU A 241 1.02 -22.03 2.52
CA LEU A 241 1.83 -22.95 1.73
C LEU A 241 3.30 -22.94 2.18
N SER A 242 3.84 -21.75 2.43
CA SER A 242 5.23 -21.58 2.89
C SER A 242 5.45 -22.27 4.23
N VAL A 243 4.53 -22.07 5.18
CA VAL A 243 4.60 -22.69 6.51
C VAL A 243 4.44 -24.21 6.43
N LEU A 244 3.42 -24.71 5.74
CA LEU A 244 3.18 -26.16 5.60
C LEU A 244 4.33 -26.89 4.91
N SER A 245 5.00 -26.22 3.97
CA SER A 245 6.19 -26.77 3.29
C SER A 245 7.36 -26.95 4.26
N ILE A 246 7.51 -26.05 5.25
CA ILE A 246 8.53 -26.15 6.30
C ILE A 246 8.17 -27.24 7.31
N GLU A 247 6.87 -27.39 7.65
CA GLU A 247 6.40 -28.42 8.57
C GLU A 247 6.50 -29.85 8.01
N GLY A 248 6.62 -29.99 6.69
CA GLY A 248 6.85 -31.28 6.03
C GLY A 248 5.59 -32.12 5.79
N ASP A 249 4.38 -31.60 6.03
CA ASP A 249 3.14 -32.30 5.70
C ASP A 249 2.85 -32.22 4.20
N SER A 250 3.26 -33.27 3.47
CA SER A 250 3.13 -33.33 2.01
C SER A 250 1.68 -33.28 1.52
N ASN A 251 0.73 -33.87 2.26
CA ASN A 251 -0.66 -33.98 1.85
C ASN A 251 -1.41 -32.66 2.01
N ARG A 252 -1.15 -31.93 3.10
CA ARG A 252 -1.72 -30.60 3.34
C ARG A 252 -1.07 -29.57 2.41
N THR A 253 0.26 -29.62 2.27
CA THR A 253 1.00 -28.79 1.33
C THR A 253 0.47 -28.93 -0.09
N LYS A 254 0.22 -30.16 -0.57
CA LYS A 254 -0.33 -30.41 -1.91
C LYS A 254 -1.72 -29.77 -2.07
N ARG A 255 -2.62 -29.96 -1.11
CA ARG A 255 -3.98 -29.39 -1.16
C ARG A 255 -3.98 -27.87 -1.22
N VAL A 256 -3.17 -27.22 -0.37
CA VAL A 256 -3.06 -25.75 -0.36
C VAL A 256 -2.39 -25.24 -1.63
N ARG A 257 -1.39 -25.95 -2.16
CA ARG A 257 -0.74 -25.63 -3.43
C ARG A 257 -1.71 -25.68 -4.61
N ASP A 258 -2.58 -26.67 -4.66
CA ASP A 258 -3.57 -26.79 -5.73
C ASP A 258 -4.55 -25.60 -5.72
N ILE A 259 -5.04 -25.21 -4.53
CA ILE A 259 -5.89 -24.02 -4.34
C ILE A 259 -5.15 -22.74 -4.74
N TYR A 260 -3.92 -22.56 -4.25
CA TYR A 260 -3.08 -21.41 -4.58
C TYR A 260 -2.87 -21.28 -6.09
N ASN A 261 -2.55 -22.39 -6.78
CA ASN A 261 -2.34 -22.41 -8.22
C ASN A 261 -3.62 -22.05 -9.00
N GLU A 262 -4.78 -22.53 -8.57
CA GLU A 262 -6.07 -22.20 -9.19
C GLU A 262 -6.40 -20.71 -9.04
N TRP A 263 -6.20 -20.16 -7.85
CA TRP A 263 -6.44 -18.74 -7.59
C TRP A 263 -5.43 -17.83 -8.30
N MET A 264 -4.14 -18.21 -8.30
CA MET A 264 -3.13 -17.53 -9.08
C MET A 264 -3.46 -17.57 -10.56
N ARG A 265 -3.83 -18.73 -11.13
CA ARG A 265 -4.22 -18.82 -12.53
C ARG A 265 -5.36 -17.85 -12.85
N SER A 266 -6.38 -17.78 -12.00
CA SER A 266 -7.52 -16.86 -12.17
C SER A 266 -7.08 -15.39 -12.10
N LEU A 267 -6.19 -15.06 -11.17
CA LEU A 267 -5.62 -13.72 -11.03
C LEU A 267 -4.79 -13.33 -12.27
N ARG A 268 -3.96 -14.24 -12.77
CA ARG A 268 -3.13 -14.05 -13.97
C ARG A 268 -4.00 -13.82 -15.20
N LEU A 269 -5.06 -14.59 -15.37
CA LEU A 269 -6.04 -14.41 -16.46
C LEU A 269 -6.71 -13.04 -16.37
N LYS A 270 -7.14 -12.63 -15.17
CA LYS A 270 -7.75 -11.32 -14.94
C LYS A 270 -6.80 -10.18 -15.28
N VAL A 271 -5.54 -10.26 -14.83
CA VAL A 271 -4.50 -9.27 -15.16
C VAL A 271 -4.20 -9.27 -16.65
N SER A 272 -4.16 -10.43 -17.32
CA SER A 272 -3.93 -10.51 -18.77
C SER A 272 -5.07 -9.95 -19.63
N GLY A 273 -6.30 -9.91 -19.12
CA GLY A 273 -7.47 -9.40 -19.86
C GLY A 273 -7.76 -7.91 -19.68
N MET A 274 -7.01 -7.20 -18.83
CA MET A 274 -7.21 -5.76 -18.59
C MET A 274 -6.61 -4.93 -19.72
N ASP A 275 -7.36 -3.94 -20.20
CA ASP A 275 -6.93 -3.03 -21.27
C ASP A 275 -5.95 -1.96 -20.74
N ASN A 276 -4.96 -1.60 -21.55
CA ASN A 276 -3.82 -0.76 -21.17
C ASN A 276 -4.23 0.69 -20.81
N SER A 277 -5.42 1.12 -21.25
CA SER A 277 -5.96 2.45 -21.02
C SER A 277 -6.42 2.70 -19.56
N GLN A 278 -6.61 1.64 -18.77
CA GLN A 278 -7.13 1.75 -17.40
C GLN A 278 -6.05 1.66 -16.32
N GLY A 279 -4.83 1.22 -16.65
CA GLY A 279 -3.85 0.81 -15.64
C GLY A 279 -4.40 -0.29 -14.73
N PHE A 280 -3.56 -0.97 -13.97
CA PHE A 280 -4.05 -1.78 -12.85
C PHE A 280 -4.46 -0.84 -11.71
N LEU A 281 -5.52 -0.06 -11.89
CA LEU A 281 -6.12 0.75 -10.83
C LEU A 281 -6.74 -0.21 -9.81
N LEU A 282 -5.92 -0.57 -8.83
CA LEU A 282 -6.30 -1.31 -7.64
C LEU A 282 -7.28 -0.46 -6.82
N LYS A 283 -8.56 -0.56 -7.16
CA LYS A 283 -9.71 0.17 -6.57
C LYS A 283 -9.54 1.71 -6.56
N ASN A 284 -10.32 2.38 -7.41
CA ASN A 284 -10.73 3.77 -7.16
C ASN A 284 -11.70 3.84 -5.97
#